data_AF-A0A7Y7WKK6-F1
#
_entry.id   AF-A0A7Y7WKK6-F1
#
_cell.length_a   1.000
_cell.length_b   1.000
_cell.length_c   1.000
_cell.angle_alpha   90.00
_cell.angle_beta   90.00
_cell.angle_gamma   90.00
#
_symmetry.space_group_name_H-M   'P 1'
#
loop_
_entity.id
_entity.type
_entity.pdbx_description
1 polymer ?
#
loop_
_entity_poly.entity_id
_entity_poly.type
_entity_poly.pdbx_seq_one_letter_code
_entity_poly.pdbx_strand_id
1 'polypeptide(L)'
;MNICQGSISKQSLNLFASDIGSGEFFSYVGNLVSLEQAISVLGLLSPDFIEIDGHVFWLPNAQQYDPKKFPLKGLVEAGTGVLKQSESSRDVERYRNIFSINQFFSKWEDAPGRPVFKVGLSEEDYRLCHIFAEQVIKYWRSALSDCFPEKVFQFEIADDLLDEYGVCLTFWQP
;
A
#
# COMPACT_ATOMS: atom_id res chain seq x y z
N MET A 1 -13.53 -8.14 -31.99
CA MET A 1 -12.41 -8.58 -31.12
C MET A 1 -12.57 -7.86 -29.80
N ASN A 2 -12.69 -8.58 -28.69
CA ASN A 2 -12.79 -7.96 -27.37
C ASN A 2 -11.38 -7.79 -26.83
N ILE A 3 -10.95 -6.55 -26.62
CA ILE A 3 -9.65 -6.22 -26.04
C ILE A 3 -9.90 -5.90 -24.56
N CYS A 4 -9.38 -6.73 -23.66
CA CYS A 4 -9.36 -6.44 -22.24
C CYS A 4 -8.08 -5.67 -21.93
N GLN A 5 -8.21 -4.45 -21.39
CA GLN A 5 -7.07 -3.67 -20.95
C GLN A 5 -6.65 -4.08 -19.54
N GLY A 6 -5.34 -4.07 -19.27
CA GLY A 6 -4.80 -4.25 -17.92
C GLY A 6 -5.19 -3.08 -17.01
N SER A 7 -5.04 -3.26 -15.69
CA SER A 7 -5.38 -2.21 -14.70
C SER A 7 -4.36 -1.08 -14.60
N ILE A 8 -3.16 -1.26 -15.13
CA ILE A 8 -2.13 -0.22 -15.17
C ILE A 8 -2.05 0.33 -16.59
N SER A 9 -2.22 1.65 -16.73
CA SER A 9 -2.10 2.32 -18.03
C SER A 9 -0.67 2.24 -18.55
N LYS A 10 -0.49 1.86 -19.83
CA LYS A 10 0.84 1.89 -20.48
C LYS A 10 1.49 3.28 -20.47
N GLN A 11 0.71 4.35 -20.33
CA GLN A 11 1.24 5.71 -20.21
C GLN A 11 2.05 5.92 -18.93
N SER A 12 1.85 5.09 -17.89
CA SER A 12 2.65 5.18 -16.66
C SER A 12 4.13 4.85 -16.89
N LEU A 13 4.47 4.13 -17.97
CA LEU A 13 5.86 3.89 -18.37
C LEU A 13 6.64 5.19 -18.61
N ASN A 14 5.95 6.29 -18.96
CA ASN A 14 6.59 7.60 -19.11
C ASN A 14 7.09 8.19 -17.78
N LEU A 15 6.67 7.63 -16.65
CA LEU A 15 7.14 8.02 -15.31
C LEU A 15 8.44 7.31 -14.93
N PHE A 16 8.86 6.28 -15.65
CA PHE A 16 10.04 5.50 -15.30
C PHE A 16 11.33 6.30 -15.57
N ALA A 17 12.34 6.07 -14.73
CA ALA A 17 13.62 6.79 -14.84
C ALA A 17 14.44 6.33 -16.05
N SER A 18 14.25 5.09 -16.50
CA SER A 18 14.92 4.52 -17.66
C SER A 18 13.92 4.15 -18.77
N ASP A 19 14.39 4.09 -20.00
CA ASP A 19 13.65 3.67 -21.18
C ASP A 19 13.95 2.21 -21.59
N ILE A 20 14.56 1.43 -20.68
CA ILE A 20 14.94 0.03 -20.91
C ILE A 20 13.70 -0.79 -21.27
N GLY A 21 13.69 -1.44 -22.43
CA GLY A 21 12.53 -2.24 -22.85
C GLY A 21 11.26 -1.40 -23.07
N SER A 22 11.41 -0.12 -23.44
CA SER A 22 10.33 0.86 -23.57
C SER A 22 9.09 0.37 -24.33
N GLY A 23 7.92 0.82 -23.84
CA GLY A 23 6.60 0.55 -24.42
C GLY A 23 5.90 -0.71 -23.89
N GLU A 24 6.58 -1.56 -23.10
CA GLU A 24 6.00 -2.77 -22.56
C GLU A 24 6.55 -3.13 -21.17
N PHE A 25 5.65 -3.44 -20.21
CA PHE A 25 6.04 -3.79 -18.85
C PHE A 25 6.86 -5.09 -18.81
N PHE A 26 6.52 -6.07 -19.66
CA PHE A 26 7.22 -7.35 -19.71
C PHE A 26 8.71 -7.19 -20.04
N SER A 27 9.01 -6.40 -21.07
CA SER A 27 10.39 -6.12 -21.48
C SER A 27 11.14 -5.34 -20.41
N TYR A 28 10.50 -4.35 -19.77
CA TYR A 28 11.10 -3.58 -18.67
C TYR A 28 11.47 -4.50 -17.49
N VAL A 29 10.50 -5.27 -16.98
CA VAL A 29 10.68 -6.18 -15.84
C VAL A 29 11.72 -7.25 -16.14
N GLY A 30 11.69 -7.85 -17.34
CA GLY A 30 12.63 -8.91 -17.72
C GLY A 30 14.10 -8.47 -17.79
N ASN A 31 14.38 -7.17 -17.89
CA ASN A 31 15.75 -6.63 -17.87
C ASN A 31 16.22 -6.24 -16.47
N LEU A 32 15.32 -5.87 -15.57
CA LEU A 32 15.67 -5.16 -14.33
C LEU A 32 15.35 -5.95 -13.06
N VAL A 33 14.38 -6.86 -13.11
CA VAL A 33 13.87 -7.56 -11.93
C VAL A 33 14.34 -9.02 -11.97
N SER A 34 15.06 -9.43 -10.94
CA SER A 34 15.42 -10.84 -10.76
C SER A 34 14.18 -11.66 -10.36
N LEU A 35 14.22 -12.98 -10.55
CA LEU A 35 13.12 -13.85 -10.14
C LEU A 35 12.85 -13.76 -8.63
N GLU A 36 13.88 -13.59 -7.81
CA GLU A 36 13.73 -13.40 -6.36
C GLU A 36 12.92 -12.13 -6.05
N GLN A 37 13.30 -11.00 -6.65
CA GLN A 37 12.59 -9.73 -6.49
C GLN A 37 11.14 -9.83 -6.98
N ALA A 38 10.91 -10.48 -8.12
CA ALA A 38 9.57 -10.68 -8.66
C ALA A 38 8.68 -11.50 -7.69
N ILE A 39 9.20 -12.59 -7.14
CA ILE A 39 8.48 -13.42 -6.17
C ILE A 39 8.21 -12.64 -4.87
N SER A 40 9.14 -11.83 -4.38
CA SER A 40 8.91 -10.99 -3.20
C SER A 40 7.75 -10.00 -3.41
N VAL A 41 7.66 -9.39 -4.59
CA VAL A 41 6.54 -8.49 -4.94
C VAL A 41 5.23 -9.27 -5.04
N LEU A 42 5.22 -10.45 -5.66
CA LEU A 42 4.02 -11.29 -5.72
C LEU A 42 3.54 -11.75 -4.32
N GLY A 43 4.48 -11.99 -3.40
CA GLY A 43 4.18 -12.26 -1.99
C GLY A 43 3.51 -11.06 -1.30
N LEU A 44 3.99 -9.85 -1.53
CA LEU A 44 3.35 -8.62 -1.03
C LEU A 44 1.92 -8.44 -1.57
N LEU A 45 1.69 -8.79 -2.84
CA LEU A 45 0.37 -8.74 -3.47
C LEU A 45 -0.55 -9.88 -3.03
N SER A 46 0.00 -10.92 -2.38
CA SER A 46 -0.72 -12.08 -1.86
C SER A 46 -0.60 -12.13 -0.33
N PRO A 47 -1.16 -11.12 0.38
CA PRO A 47 -0.90 -10.93 1.80
C PRO A 47 -1.55 -12.01 2.66
N ASP A 48 -0.93 -12.29 3.80
CA ASP A 48 -1.57 -13.00 4.90
C ASP A 48 -2.40 -12.04 5.75
N PHE A 49 -3.63 -12.44 6.05
CA PHE A 49 -4.52 -11.73 6.96
C PHE A 49 -4.83 -12.59 8.18
N ILE A 50 -5.19 -11.93 9.28
CA ILE A 50 -5.59 -12.60 10.53
C ILE A 50 -6.77 -11.88 11.16
N GLU A 51 -7.68 -12.66 11.75
CA GLU A 51 -8.76 -12.13 12.58
C GLU A 51 -8.46 -12.34 14.06
N ILE A 52 -8.56 -11.26 14.85
CA ILE A 52 -8.37 -11.26 16.31
C ILE A 52 -9.48 -10.40 16.92
N ASP A 53 -10.26 -10.99 17.83
CA ASP A 53 -11.36 -10.31 18.53
C ASP A 53 -12.37 -9.61 17.59
N GLY A 54 -12.62 -10.20 16.43
CA GLY A 54 -13.51 -9.65 15.40
C GLY A 54 -12.85 -8.65 14.45
N HIS A 55 -11.63 -8.22 14.75
CA HIS A 55 -10.86 -7.31 13.90
C HIS A 55 -10.02 -8.06 12.87
N VAL A 56 -9.94 -7.55 11.65
CA VAL A 56 -9.11 -8.13 10.58
C VAL A 56 -7.88 -7.26 10.35
N PHE A 57 -6.71 -7.89 10.41
CA PHE A 57 -5.42 -7.24 10.25
C PHE A 57 -4.57 -7.84 9.15
N TRP A 58 -3.73 -7.00 8.55
CA TRP A 58 -2.57 -7.48 7.81
C TRP A 58 -1.58 -8.15 8.78
N LEU A 59 -1.27 -9.42 8.56
CA LEU A 59 -0.57 -10.26 9.54
C LEU A 59 0.77 -9.68 10.03
N PRO A 60 1.66 -9.13 9.17
CA PRO A 60 2.91 -8.52 9.63
C PRO A 60 2.72 -7.39 10.65
N ASN A 61 1.65 -6.59 10.54
CA ASN A 61 1.33 -5.54 11.50
C ASN A 61 0.72 -6.13 12.79
N ALA A 62 -0.05 -7.21 12.66
CA ALA A 62 -0.67 -7.89 13.80
C ALA A 62 0.34 -8.63 14.68
N GLN A 63 1.45 -9.12 14.12
CA GLN A 63 2.49 -9.82 14.90
C GLN A 63 3.16 -8.95 15.96
N GLN A 64 3.06 -7.63 15.83
CA GLN A 64 3.60 -6.68 16.81
C GLN A 64 2.65 -6.46 18.01
N TYR A 65 1.43 -7.01 17.96
CA TYR A 65 0.44 -6.88 19.02
C TYR A 65 0.80 -7.75 20.24
N ASP A 66 0.79 -7.12 21.41
CA ASP A 66 0.84 -7.79 22.70
C ASP A 66 -0.27 -7.18 23.57
N PRO A 67 -1.32 -7.92 23.97
CA PRO A 67 -2.43 -7.38 24.76
C PRO A 67 -2.01 -6.66 26.04
N LYS A 68 -0.86 -7.05 26.62
CA LYS A 68 -0.36 -6.53 27.90
C LYS A 68 0.63 -5.37 27.69
N LYS A 69 1.39 -5.35 26.60
CA LYS A 69 2.41 -4.32 26.35
C LYS A 69 1.97 -3.27 25.32
N PHE A 70 1.24 -3.70 24.30
CA PHE A 70 0.79 -2.90 23.16
C PHE A 70 -0.70 -3.20 22.88
N PRO A 71 -1.64 -2.70 23.70
CA PRO A 71 -3.05 -3.00 23.52
C PRO A 71 -3.56 -2.54 22.14
N LEU A 72 -4.59 -3.23 21.65
CA LEU A 72 -5.28 -2.90 20.40
C LEU A 72 -5.99 -1.57 20.61
N LYS A 73 -5.37 -0.53 20.06
CA LYS A 73 -5.83 0.85 20.10
C LYS A 73 -5.70 1.42 18.70
N GLY A 74 -6.74 2.11 18.28
CA GLY A 74 -6.76 2.91 17.07
C GLY A 74 -6.33 4.34 17.33
N LEU A 75 -6.16 5.09 16.25
CA LEU A 75 -5.97 6.53 16.27
C LEU A 75 -7.04 7.18 15.39
N VAL A 76 -7.53 8.33 15.85
CA VAL A 76 -8.50 9.16 15.12
C VAL A 76 -8.12 10.62 15.24
N GLU A 77 -8.36 11.39 14.18
CA GLU A 77 -8.17 12.83 14.20
C GLU A 77 -9.35 13.52 14.92
N ALA A 78 -9.04 14.29 15.96
CA ALA A 78 -10.01 14.94 16.83
C ALA A 78 -10.10 16.47 16.61
N GLY A 79 -9.51 16.95 15.51
CA GLY A 79 -9.30 18.35 15.16
C GLY A 79 -8.02 18.47 14.33
N THR A 80 -7.80 19.60 13.65
CA THR A 80 -6.67 19.78 12.72
C THR A 80 -5.33 19.41 13.36
N GLY A 81 -4.76 18.27 12.94
CA GLY A 81 -3.46 17.77 13.38
C GLY A 81 -3.41 17.18 14.80
N VAL A 82 -4.56 16.97 15.47
CA VAL A 82 -4.61 16.41 16.82
C VAL A 82 -5.13 14.97 16.78
N LEU A 83 -4.24 14.01 17.03
CA LEU A 83 -4.59 12.59 17.11
C LEU A 83 -5.01 12.20 18.54
N LYS A 84 -6.03 11.35 18.65
CA LYS A 84 -6.47 10.74 19.91
C LYS A 84 -6.61 9.24 19.74
N GLN A 85 -6.44 8.53 20.86
CA GLN A 85 -6.72 7.10 20.91
C GLN A 85 -8.22 6.84 20.73
N SER A 86 -8.53 5.79 19.98
CA SER A 86 -9.89 5.31 19.77
C SER A 86 -9.95 3.80 20.01
N GLU A 87 -11.06 3.36 20.59
CA GLU A 87 -11.38 1.94 20.80
C GLU A 87 -12.44 1.45 19.79
N SER A 88 -12.89 2.33 18.88
CA SER A 88 -13.79 1.95 17.79
C SER A 88 -13.12 0.93 16.89
N SER A 89 -13.83 -0.16 16.57
CA SER A 89 -13.31 -1.21 15.68
C SER A 89 -12.78 -0.67 14.37
N ARG A 90 -13.52 0.27 13.77
CA ARG A 90 -13.12 0.97 12.55
C ARG A 90 -11.78 1.67 12.71
N ASP A 91 -11.60 2.43 13.77
CA ASP A 91 -10.40 3.25 13.96
C ASP A 91 -9.20 2.40 14.34
N VAL A 92 -9.43 1.29 15.07
CA VAL A 92 -8.41 0.27 15.38
C VAL A 92 -7.88 -0.33 14.09
N GLU A 93 -8.75 -0.85 13.22
CA GLU A 93 -8.31 -1.46 11.96
C GLU A 93 -7.70 -0.45 11.01
N ARG A 94 -8.36 0.70 10.80
CA ARG A 94 -7.86 1.74 9.90
C ARG A 94 -6.47 2.22 10.31
N TYR A 95 -6.17 2.26 11.60
CA TYR A 95 -4.85 2.62 12.07
C TYR A 95 -3.85 1.45 11.96
N ARG A 96 -4.22 0.26 12.43
CA ARG A 96 -3.30 -0.88 12.49
C ARG A 96 -2.99 -1.49 11.12
N ASN A 97 -3.83 -1.26 10.13
CA ASN A 97 -3.64 -1.71 8.77
C ASN A 97 -2.95 -0.67 7.88
N ILE A 98 -2.39 0.41 8.42
CA ILE A 98 -1.63 1.35 7.61
C ILE A 98 -0.41 0.64 7.00
N PHE A 99 -0.27 0.82 5.69
CA PHE A 99 0.87 0.49 4.89
C PHE A 99 1.41 1.78 4.25
N SER A 100 2.47 2.34 4.84
CA SER A 100 3.16 3.51 4.28
C SER A 100 4.05 3.09 3.11
N ILE A 101 3.59 3.36 1.89
CA ILE A 101 4.25 2.90 0.67
C ILE A 101 5.63 3.52 0.54
N ASN A 102 5.71 4.84 0.73
CA ASN A 102 6.98 5.56 0.58
C ASN A 102 8.03 5.19 1.63
N GLN A 103 7.62 4.73 2.81
CA GLN A 103 8.55 4.29 3.85
C GLN A 103 9.00 2.83 3.66
N PHE A 104 8.17 2.00 3.01
CA PHE A 104 8.50 0.59 2.81
C PHE A 104 9.61 0.39 1.77
N PHE A 105 9.67 1.24 0.74
CA PHE A 105 10.72 1.19 -0.26
C PHE A 105 11.95 2.01 0.19
N SER A 106 13.03 1.31 0.51
CA SER A 106 14.31 1.90 0.94
C SER A 106 15.17 2.45 -0.20
N LYS A 107 14.75 2.23 -1.45
CA LYS A 107 15.45 2.66 -2.66
C LYS A 107 14.43 3.18 -3.67
N TRP A 108 14.77 4.30 -4.27
CA TRP A 108 14.07 4.90 -5.42
C TRP A 108 15.01 4.86 -6.61
N GLU A 109 14.46 5.02 -7.81
CA GLU A 109 15.27 5.07 -9.02
C GLU A 109 16.14 6.33 -9.02
N ASP A 110 17.46 6.16 -9.21
CA ASP A 110 18.39 7.28 -9.30
C ASP A 110 18.15 8.07 -10.59
N ALA A 111 17.46 9.21 -10.47
CA ALA A 111 17.18 10.11 -11.57
C ALA A 111 17.71 11.52 -11.25
N PRO A 112 19.03 11.79 -11.43
CA PRO A 112 19.68 13.03 -10.95
C PRO A 112 19.13 14.33 -11.55
N GLY A 113 18.31 14.26 -12.61
CA GLY A 113 17.61 15.41 -13.19
C GLY A 113 16.24 15.71 -12.58
N ARG A 114 15.70 14.86 -11.72
CA ARG A 114 14.37 15.05 -11.13
C ARG A 114 14.46 15.90 -9.85
N PRO A 115 13.70 17.01 -9.76
CA PRO A 115 13.66 17.79 -8.54
C PRO A 115 12.96 17.02 -7.42
N VAL A 116 13.38 17.30 -6.18
CA VAL A 116 12.66 16.82 -4.99
C VAL A 116 11.32 17.53 -4.91
N PHE A 117 10.28 16.74 -4.67
CA PHE A 117 8.89 17.13 -4.46
C PHE A 117 8.48 16.82 -3.01
N LYS A 118 7.46 15.97 -2.82
CA LYS A 118 6.88 15.62 -1.50
C LYS A 118 7.66 14.50 -0.84
N VAL A 119 7.88 14.62 0.46
CA VAL A 119 8.44 13.55 1.32
C VAL A 119 9.76 12.98 0.75
N GLY A 120 10.57 13.85 0.11
CA GLY A 120 11.84 13.47 -0.49
C GLY A 120 11.74 12.77 -1.86
N LEU A 121 10.55 12.55 -2.41
CA LEU A 121 10.33 11.89 -3.71
C LEU A 121 10.33 12.89 -4.87
N SER A 122 10.58 12.41 -6.09
CA SER A 122 10.21 13.16 -7.31
C SER A 122 8.70 13.14 -7.54
N GLU A 123 8.17 14.00 -8.43
CA GLU A 123 6.75 13.97 -8.79
C GLU A 123 6.37 12.64 -9.45
N GLU A 124 7.26 12.09 -10.29
CA GLU A 124 7.07 10.80 -10.94
C GLU A 124 7.00 9.66 -9.94
N ASP A 125 7.93 9.59 -8.98
CA ASP A 125 7.93 8.55 -7.95
C ASP A 125 6.71 8.65 -7.05
N TYR A 126 6.30 9.88 -6.68
CA TYR A 126 5.05 10.11 -5.95
C TYR A 126 3.83 9.56 -6.70
N ARG A 127 3.76 9.77 -8.03
CA ARG A 127 2.68 9.21 -8.86
C ARG A 127 2.76 7.69 -8.97
N LEU A 128 3.96 7.12 -9.03
CA LEU A 128 4.18 5.67 -9.01
C LEU A 128 3.71 5.06 -7.68
N CYS A 129 3.91 5.72 -6.55
CA CYS A 129 3.37 5.29 -5.25
C CYS A 129 1.84 5.14 -5.31
N HIS A 130 1.13 6.12 -5.84
CA HIS A 130 -0.34 6.08 -5.97
C HIS A 130 -0.80 4.95 -6.91
N ILE A 131 -0.16 4.79 -8.06
CA ILE A 131 -0.45 3.68 -8.99
C ILE A 131 -0.25 2.33 -8.30
N PHE A 132 0.85 2.19 -7.54
CA PHE A 132 1.15 0.97 -6.80
C PHE A 132 0.11 0.71 -5.71
N ALA A 133 -0.28 1.74 -4.94
CA ALA A 133 -1.32 1.67 -3.92
C ALA A 133 -2.65 1.11 -4.47
N GLU A 134 -3.07 1.62 -5.63
CA GLU A 134 -4.28 1.16 -6.31
C GLU A 134 -4.20 -0.31 -6.71
N GLN A 135 -3.03 -0.77 -7.16
CA GLN A 135 -2.84 -2.19 -7.48
C GLN A 135 -2.88 -3.03 -6.21
N VAL A 136 -2.23 -2.62 -5.13
CA VAL A 136 -2.28 -3.32 -3.84
C VAL A 136 -3.73 -3.45 -3.37
N ILE A 137 -4.55 -2.40 -3.41
CA ILE A 137 -5.99 -2.47 -3.11
C ILE A 137 -6.68 -3.55 -3.94
N LYS A 138 -6.43 -3.60 -5.24
CA LYS A 138 -7.10 -4.56 -6.13
C LYS A 138 -6.80 -6.01 -5.73
N TYR A 139 -5.53 -6.34 -5.47
CA TYR A 139 -5.14 -7.68 -5.07
C TYR A 139 -5.61 -8.02 -3.65
N TRP A 140 -5.39 -7.11 -2.70
CA TRP A 140 -5.77 -7.30 -1.30
C TRP A 140 -7.28 -7.39 -1.12
N ARG A 141 -8.07 -6.65 -1.90
CA ARG A 141 -9.53 -6.76 -1.88
C ARG A 141 -9.99 -8.15 -2.28
N SER A 142 -9.40 -8.73 -3.34
CA SER A 142 -9.72 -10.11 -3.73
C SER A 142 -9.35 -11.08 -2.61
N ALA A 143 -8.13 -10.98 -2.09
CA ALA A 143 -7.66 -11.85 -1.03
C ALA A 143 -8.50 -11.76 0.26
N LEU A 144 -8.94 -10.55 0.66
CA LEU A 144 -9.85 -10.36 1.79
C LEU A 144 -11.22 -10.99 1.53
N SER A 145 -11.78 -10.83 0.33
CA SER A 145 -13.06 -11.45 -0.03
C SER A 145 -12.99 -12.98 -0.08
N ASP A 146 -11.83 -13.54 -0.46
CA ASP A 146 -11.60 -14.98 -0.47
C ASP A 146 -11.45 -15.54 0.96
N CYS A 147 -10.74 -14.81 1.84
CA CYS A 147 -10.51 -15.22 3.23
C CYS A 147 -11.72 -14.99 4.15
N PHE A 148 -12.48 -13.91 3.93
CA PHE A 148 -13.59 -13.46 4.78
C PHE A 148 -14.82 -13.08 3.94
N PRO A 149 -15.49 -14.04 3.30
CA PRO A 149 -16.56 -13.77 2.33
C PRO A 149 -17.79 -13.07 2.92
N GLU A 150 -18.00 -13.16 4.23
CA GLU A 150 -19.09 -12.51 4.96
C GLU A 150 -18.77 -11.07 5.43
N LYS A 151 -17.51 -10.64 5.32
CA LYS A 151 -17.04 -9.32 5.76
C LYS A 151 -16.94 -8.35 4.58
N VAL A 152 -17.13 -7.07 4.88
CA VAL A 152 -16.99 -5.97 3.91
C VAL A 152 -15.83 -5.10 4.34
N PHE A 153 -14.99 -4.70 3.39
CA PHE A 153 -13.82 -3.88 3.66
C PHE A 153 -13.85 -2.58 2.84
N GLN A 154 -13.51 -1.48 3.51
CA GLN A 154 -13.23 -0.19 2.92
C GLN A 154 -11.72 -0.01 2.82
N PHE A 155 -11.29 0.79 1.85
CA PHE A 155 -9.89 1.12 1.60
C PHE A 155 -9.75 2.62 1.44
N GLU A 156 -8.59 3.15 1.81
CA GLU A 156 -8.23 4.55 1.64
C GLU A 156 -6.77 4.67 1.22
N ILE A 157 -6.53 5.55 0.24
CA ILE A 157 -5.21 6.04 -0.09
C ILE A 157 -5.20 7.50 0.30
N ALA A 158 -4.24 7.91 1.13
CA ALA A 158 -4.09 9.29 1.57
C ALA A 158 -2.61 9.63 1.78
N ASP A 159 -2.31 10.92 1.68
CA ASP A 159 -1.03 11.46 2.14
C ASP A 159 -1.09 11.65 3.67
N ASP A 160 0.01 11.37 4.36
CA ASP A 160 0.22 11.66 5.78
C ASP A 160 -0.91 11.13 6.68
N LEU A 161 -1.22 9.84 6.51
CA LEU A 161 -2.34 9.18 7.17
C LEU A 161 -2.07 8.96 8.66
N LEU A 162 -2.75 9.72 9.51
CA LEU A 162 -2.61 9.69 10.97
C LEU A 162 -1.20 10.12 11.43
N ASP A 163 -0.42 9.22 12.02
CA ASP A 163 0.97 9.44 12.47
C ASP A 163 2.00 8.94 11.44
N GLU A 164 1.55 8.48 10.27
CA GLU A 164 2.41 8.07 9.16
C GLU A 164 2.68 9.19 8.17
N TYR A 165 3.77 9.07 7.42
CA TYR A 165 4.23 10.09 6.47
C TYR A 165 4.19 9.58 5.02
N GLY A 166 3.77 10.45 4.10
CA GLY A 166 3.72 10.21 2.66
C GLY A 166 2.52 9.38 2.22
N VAL A 167 2.61 8.76 1.03
CA VAL A 167 1.52 7.99 0.42
C VAL A 167 1.28 6.72 1.21
N CYS A 168 0.13 6.65 1.87
CA CYS A 168 -0.27 5.54 2.70
C CYS A 168 -1.51 4.85 2.14
N LEU A 169 -1.59 3.55 2.36
CA LEU A 169 -2.75 2.71 2.11
C LEU A 169 -3.26 2.15 3.45
N THR A 170 -4.57 2.06 3.65
CA THR A 170 -5.15 1.30 4.77
C THR A 170 -6.48 0.65 4.39
N PHE A 171 -6.97 -0.25 5.24
CA PHE A 171 -8.29 -0.86 5.13
C PHE A 171 -8.94 -1.14 6.49
N TRP A 172 -10.28 -1.21 6.51
CA TRP A 172 -11.08 -1.49 7.71
C TRP A 172 -12.47 -2.04 7.36
N GLN A 173 -13.13 -2.68 8.33
CA GLN A 173 -14.54 -3.06 8.34
C GLN A 173 -15.41 -1.84 8.73
N PRO A 174 -16.51 -1.56 8.00
CA PRO A 174 -17.35 -0.37 8.20
C PRO A 174 -18.08 -0.28 9.54
#